data_AF-H3A189-F1
#
_entry.id   AF-H3A189-F1
#
_cell.length_a   1.000
_cell.length_b   1.000
_cell.length_c   1.000
_cell.angle_alpha   90.00
_cell.angle_beta   90.00
_cell.angle_gamma   90.00
#
_symmetry.space_group_name_H-M   'P 1'
#
loop_
_entity.id
_entity.type
_entity.pdbx_description
1 polymer ?
#
loop_
_entity_poly.entity_id
_entity_poly.type
_entity_poly.pdbx_seq_one_letter_code
_entity_poly.pdbx_strand_id
1 'polypeptide(L)'
;MGKIYQVIVLGMKGEKLSIDVAQSEKEFNETTVLILKRKVLERIPGAELGNEPEELRLLFANKQLEDEKILSHYEIRDKSSIMLVVRLPGGTGAQ
;
A
#
# COMPACT_ATOMS: atom_id res chain seq x y z
N MET A 1 20.35 -13.48 9.75
CA MET A 1 18.88 -13.30 9.84
C MET A 1 18.57 -11.83 9.57
N GLY A 2 18.16 -11.49 8.34
CA GLY A 2 17.83 -10.10 7.99
C GLY A 2 16.42 -9.75 8.47
N LYS A 3 16.25 -8.56 9.05
CA LYS A 3 14.93 -8.05 9.46
C LYS A 3 14.20 -7.55 8.21
N ILE A 4 13.06 -8.15 7.89
CA ILE A 4 12.20 -7.68 6.79
C ILE A 4 11.30 -6.57 7.34
N TYR A 5 11.30 -5.43 6.68
CA TYR A 5 10.44 -4.30 6.96
C TYR A 5 9.14 -4.47 6.21
N GLN A 6 8.06 -4.64 6.97
CA GLN A 6 6.72 -4.86 6.45
C GLN A 6 5.79 -3.74 6.88
N VAL A 7 4.78 -3.45 6.06
CA VAL A 7 3.65 -2.61 6.46
C VAL A 7 2.36 -3.41 6.41
N ILE A 8 1.40 -3.00 7.25
CA ILE A 8 0.10 -3.64 7.33
C ILE A 8 -0.87 -2.78 6.53
N VAL A 9 -1.45 -3.35 5.48
CA VAL A 9 -2.45 -2.69 4.66
C VAL A 9 -3.83 -3.24 5.02
N LEU A 10 -4.72 -2.34 5.44
CA LEU A 10 -6.11 -2.65 5.74
C LEU A 10 -6.91 -2.62 4.44
N GLY A 11 -7.37 -3.79 4.00
CA GLY A 11 -8.25 -3.96 2.85
C GLY A 11 -9.68 -3.49 3.14
N MET A 12 -10.46 -3.34 2.07
CA MET A 12 -11.85 -2.85 2.15
C MET A 12 -12.81 -3.80 2.86
N LYS A 13 -12.52 -5.11 2.93
CA LYS A 13 -13.35 -6.06 3.67
C LYS A 13 -12.90 -6.20 5.13
N GLY A 14 -12.03 -5.30 5.59
CA GLY A 14 -11.44 -5.34 6.93
C GLY A 14 -10.32 -6.36 7.09
N GLU A 15 -9.87 -7.00 6.01
CA GLU A 15 -8.72 -7.89 6.06
C GLU A 15 -7.40 -7.10 6.21
N LYS A 16 -6.41 -7.70 6.86
CA LYS A 16 -5.08 -7.11 7.05
C LYS A 16 -4.08 -7.87 6.18
N LEU A 17 -3.49 -7.20 5.20
CA LEU A 17 -2.42 -7.75 4.37
C LEU A 17 -1.07 -7.24 4.86
N SER A 18 -0.12 -8.14 5.06
CA SER A 18 1.26 -7.77 5.38
C SER A 18 2.07 -7.69 4.08
N ILE A 19 2.65 -6.53 3.80
CA ILE A 19 3.37 -6.25 2.56
C ILE A 19 4.85 -6.12 2.86
N ASP A 20 5.66 -6.94 2.21
CA ASP A 20 7.12 -6.88 2.30
C ASP A 20 7.65 -5.70 1.51
N VAL A 21 8.12 -4.66 2.22
CA VAL A 21 8.59 -3.43 1.60
C VAL A 21 10.08 -3.55 1.30
N ALA A 22 10.90 -3.84 2.32
CA ALA A 22 12.35 -3.77 2.24
C ALA A 22 13.04 -4.76 3.19
N GLN A 23 14.32 -5.04 2.96
CA GLN A 23 15.14 -5.89 3.85
C GLN A 23 16.05 -5.08 4.80
N SER A 24 16.00 -3.76 4.71
CA SER A 24 16.82 -2.84 5.51
C SER A 24 16.08 -1.55 5.78
N GLU A 25 16.40 -0.90 6.90
CA GLU A 25 15.75 0.35 7.32
C GLU A 25 15.99 1.48 6.32
N LYS A 26 17.22 1.56 5.79
CA LYS A 26 17.58 2.58 4.80
C LYS A 26 16.73 2.47 3.53
N GLU A 27 16.64 1.26 2.97
CA GLU A 27 15.79 0.97 1.81
C GLU A 27 14.32 1.25 2.11
N PHE A 28 13.85 0.90 3.31
CA PHE A 28 12.49 1.21 3.75
C PHE A 28 12.22 2.72 3.79
N ASN A 29 13.13 3.49 4.38
CA ASN A 29 12.99 4.94 4.53
C ASN A 29 13.07 5.67 3.19
N GLU A 30 13.88 5.18 2.25
CA GLU A 30 14.02 5.70 0.89
C GLU A 30 12.95 5.18 -0.09
N THR A 31 12.14 4.20 0.32
CA THR A 31 11.06 3.66 -0.51
C THR A 31 9.98 4.73 -0.72
N THR A 32 9.59 4.94 -1.98
CA THR A 32 8.48 5.81 -2.34
C THR A 32 7.14 5.14 -2.13
N VAL A 33 6.11 5.95 -1.89
CA VAL A 33 4.73 5.47 -1.80
C VAL A 33 4.32 4.77 -3.08
N LEU A 34 4.79 5.22 -4.25
CA LEU A 34 4.53 4.54 -5.53
C LEU A 34 4.97 3.06 -5.51
N ILE A 35 6.18 2.78 -5.02
CA ILE A 35 6.67 1.41 -4.91
C ILE A 35 5.82 0.61 -3.92
N LEU A 36 5.42 1.22 -2.80
CA LEU A 36 4.52 0.57 -1.86
C LEU A 36 3.17 0.22 -2.51
N LYS A 37 2.54 1.15 -3.23
CA LYS A 37 1.28 0.91 -3.95
C LYS A 37 1.41 -0.23 -4.95
N ARG A 38 2.50 -0.28 -5.71
CA ARG A 38 2.80 -1.38 -6.65
C ARG A 38 2.87 -2.73 -5.93
N LYS A 39 3.63 -2.81 -4.83
CA LYS A 39 3.72 -4.04 -4.02
C LYS A 39 2.37 -4.46 -3.44
N VAL A 40 1.52 -3.50 -3.07
CA VAL A 40 0.16 -3.76 -2.61
C VAL A 40 -0.69 -4.36 -3.74
N LEU A 41 -0.65 -3.78 -4.94
CA LEU A 41 -1.35 -4.33 -6.11
C LEU A 41 -0.96 -5.77 -6.40
N GLU A 42 0.35 -6.05 -6.45
CA GLU A 42 0.88 -7.39 -6.70
C GLU A 42 0.48 -8.41 -5.63
N ARG A 43 0.10 -7.95 -4.43
CA ARG A 43 -0.35 -8.81 -3.33
C ARG A 43 -1.86 -8.98 -3.26
N ILE A 44 -2.63 -8.11 -3.92
CA ILE A 44 -4.10 -8.20 -3.94
C ILE A 44 -4.51 -8.91 -5.24
N PRO A 45 -4.90 -10.19 -5.18
CA PRO A 45 -5.35 -10.91 -6.37
C PRO A 45 -6.60 -10.22 -6.96
N GLY A 46 -6.54 -9.85 -8.24
CA GLY A 46 -7.64 -9.21 -8.96
C GLY A 46 -7.62 -7.67 -9.00
N ALA A 47 -6.68 -7.01 -8.31
CA ALA A 47 -6.47 -5.56 -8.47
C ALA A 47 -5.76 -5.21 -9.81
N GLU A 48 -5.03 -6.17 -10.37
CA GLU A 48 -4.35 -6.08 -11.67
C GLU A 48 -5.28 -6.00 -12.89
N LEU A 49 -6.59 -6.25 -12.73
CA LEU A 49 -7.56 -6.27 -13.84
C LEU A 49 -8.06 -4.87 -14.27
N GLY A 50 -7.34 -3.80 -13.89
CA GLY A 50 -7.66 -2.44 -14.32
C GLY A 50 -7.29 -1.31 -13.36
N ASN A 51 -6.59 -1.59 -12.25
CA ASN A 51 -6.11 -0.53 -11.36
C ASN A 51 -4.61 -0.28 -11.55
N GLU A 52 -4.27 0.93 -12.00
CA GLU A 52 -2.89 1.41 -12.00
C GLU A 52 -2.43 1.71 -10.57
N PRO A 53 -1.13 1.57 -10.24
CA PRO A 53 -0.61 1.91 -8.92
C PRO A 53 -0.91 3.36 -8.54
N GLU A 54 -1.06 4.25 -9.51
CA GLU A 54 -1.41 5.66 -9.31
C GLU A 54 -2.87 5.84 -8.87
N GLU A 55 -3.78 4.97 -9.34
CA GLU A 55 -5.21 4.97 -8.99
C GLU A 55 -5.48 4.44 -7.58
N LEU A 56 -4.53 3.69 -6.99
CA LEU A 56 -4.62 3.29 -5.60
C LEU A 56 -4.45 4.49 -4.67
N ARG A 57 -5.40 4.67 -3.75
CA ARG A 57 -5.26 5.64 -2.65
C ARG A 57 -4.92 4.91 -1.37
N LEU A 58 -3.78 5.26 -0.80
CA LEU A 58 -3.37 4.82 0.52
C LEU A 58 -3.56 5.97 1.50
N LEU A 59 -4.13 5.67 2.65
CA LEU A 59 -4.35 6.62 3.74
C LEU A 59 -3.55 6.18 4.97
N PHE A 60 -2.76 7.09 5.53
CA PHE A 60 -2.06 6.88 6.79
C PHE A 60 -2.36 8.04 7.74
N ALA A 61 -2.80 7.73 8.96
CA ALA A 61 -3.13 8.75 9.97
C ALA A 61 -4.04 9.89 9.44
N ASN A 62 -5.05 9.54 8.63
CA ASN A 62 -5.95 10.49 7.92
C ASN A 62 -5.28 11.38 6.86
N LYS A 63 -4.04 11.09 6.46
CA LYS A 63 -3.36 11.73 5.34
C LYS A 63 -3.30 10.80 4.16
N GLN A 64 -3.69 11.29 2.99
CA GLN A 64 -3.47 10.57 1.74
C GLN A 64 -1.97 10.57 1.43
N LEU A 65 -1.45 9.41 1.06
CA LEU A 65 -0.05 9.26 0.67
C LEU A 65 0.11 9.64 -0.81
N GLU A 66 1.08 10.50 -1.07
CA GLU A 66 1.47 10.97 -2.40
C GLU A 66 2.58 10.07 -2.95
N ASP A 67 2.48 9.67 -4.21
CA ASP A 67 3.38 8.75 -4.91
C ASP A 67 4.84 9.22 -4.96
N GLU A 68 5.07 10.52 -5.12
CA GLU A 68 6.40 11.16 -5.13
C GLU A 68 7.09 11.20 -3.75
N LYS A 69 6.33 10.97 -2.67
CA LYS A 69 6.84 11.04 -1.30
C LYS A 69 7.35 9.68 -0.82
N ILE A 70 8.33 9.72 0.09
CA ILE A 70 8.91 8.53 0.72
C ILE A 70 8.19 8.15 2.01
N LEU A 71 8.31 6.90 2.44
CA LEU A 71 7.68 6.41 3.68
C LEU A 71 8.13 7.19 4.92
N SER A 72 9.43 7.53 4.98
CA SER A 72 10.01 8.29 6.09
C SER A 72 9.41 9.70 6.22
N HIS A 73 8.98 10.33 5.12
CA HIS A 73 8.36 11.66 5.13
C HIS A 73 7.04 11.69 5.91
N TYR A 74 6.31 10.56 5.92
CA TYR A 74 5.07 10.41 6.68
C TYR A 74 5.29 9.72 8.03
N GLU A 75 6.54 9.53 8.45
CA GLU A 75 6.90 8.82 9.68
C GLU A 75 6.32 7.39 9.74
N ILE A 76 6.11 6.77 8.58
CA ILE A 76 5.68 5.37 8.49
C ILE A 76 6.84 4.50 8.96
N ARG A 77 6.56 3.61 9.92
CA ARG A 77 7.52 2.65 10.51
C ARG A 77 7.17 1.20 10.18
N ASP A 78 8.02 0.27 10.60
CA ASP A 78 7.71 -1.16 10.51
C ASP A 78 6.38 -1.48 11.22
N LYS A 79 5.56 -2.31 10.58
CA LYS A 79 4.22 -2.72 11.03
C LYS A 79 3.22 -1.58 11.19
N SER A 80 3.47 -0.42 10.57
CA SER A 80 2.48 0.65 10.49
C SER A 80 1.23 0.19 9.74
N SER A 81 0.07 0.66 10.19
CA SER A 81 -1.23 0.35 9.58
C SER A 81 -1.62 1.44 8.58
N ILE A 82 -1.76 1.06 7.32
CA ILE A 82 -2.15 1.94 6.20
C ILE A 82 -3.49 1.46 5.69
N MET A 83 -4.44 2.37 5.53
CA MET A 83 -5.77 2.04 5.00
C MET A 83 -5.74 2.11 3.48
N LEU A 84 -6.15 1.04 2.82
CA LEU A 84 -6.34 1.02 1.38
C LEU A 84 -7.74 1.51 1.04
N VAL A 85 -7.80 2.57 0.24
CA VAL A 85 -9.04 3.10 -0.33
C VAL A 85 -8.92 2.95 -1.84
N VAL A 86 -9.58 1.94 -2.42
CA VAL A 86 -9.76 1.92 -3.87
C VAL A 86 -11.12 2.46 -4.23
N ARG A 87 -11.17 3.18 -5.34
CA ARG A 87 -12.44 3.46 -6.00
C ARG A 87 -12.83 2.16 -6.69
N LEU A 88 -13.76 1.42 -6.11
CA LEU A 88 -14.37 0.30 -6.81
C LEU A 88 -14.91 0.85 -8.14
N PRO A 89 -14.51 0.32 -9.31
CA PRO A 89 -15.30 0.54 -10.51
C PRO A 89 -16.70 0.06 -10.17
N GLY A 90 -17.68 0.96 -10.26
CA GLY A 90 -19.06 0.69 -9.87
C GLY A 90 -19.50 -0.65 -10.45
N GLY A 91 -20.08 -1.49 -9.58
CA GLY A 91 -20.30 -2.90 -9.85
C GLY A 91 -20.77 -3.18 -11.27
N THR A 92 -20.13 -4.15 -11.91
CA THR A 92 -20.80 -4.98 -12.90
C THR A 92 -21.95 -5.66 -12.17
N GLY A 93 -23.06 -4.95 -12.02
CA GLY A 93 -24.36 -5.57 -11.92
C GLY A 93 -24.45 -6.43 -13.16
N ALA A 94 -24.45 -7.74 -12.96
CA ALA A 94 -24.90 -8.68 -13.96
C ALA A 94 -26.20 -8.13 -14.56
N GLN A 95 -26.17 -7.81 -15.85
CA GLN A 95 -27.36 -7.60 -16.66
C GLN A 95 -27.85 -8.97 -17.14
#